data_AF-A0A5N8XM96-F1
#
_entry.id   AF-A0A5N8XM96-F1
#
_cell.length_a   1.000
_cell.length_b   1.000
_cell.length_c   1.000
_cell.angle_alpha   90.00
_cell.angle_beta   90.00
_cell.angle_gamma   90.00
#
_symmetry.space_group_name_H-M   'P 1'
#
loop_
_entity.id
_entity.type
_entity.pdbx_description
1 polymer ?
#
loop_
_entity_poly.entity_id
_entity_poly.type
_entity_poly.pdbx_seq_one_letter_code
_entity_poly.pdbx_strand_id
1 'polypeptide(L)'
;MTTPFTTTPHDPAAEDLQRQREAIAALGHELRLLVDATVRTATSPDTLNRLSDDVRALTGQLTGPRRQPSDLPEVDEFPGGVRMFSPVTGPGSPLAPPMQVRAVHGDVMGQCLLESIPRTTPKPRRRREGDFTRHLPTTWQ
;
A
#
# COMPACT_ATOMS: atom_id res chain seq x y z
N MET A 1 27.26 -15.47 -41.26
CA MET A 1 25.91 -14.96 -41.61
C MET A 1 25.30 -14.42 -40.33
N THR A 2 25.26 -13.10 -40.18
CA THR A 2 24.73 -12.41 -39.01
C THR A 2 23.23 -12.23 -39.22
N THR A 3 22.39 -12.94 -38.49
CA THR A 3 20.94 -12.73 -38.52
C THR A 3 20.61 -11.38 -37.89
N PRO A 4 19.83 -10.51 -38.53
CA PRO A 4 19.44 -9.23 -37.95
C PRO A 4 18.55 -9.47 -36.72
N PHE A 5 18.77 -8.68 -35.66
CA PHE A 5 17.84 -8.55 -34.54
C PHE A 5 16.48 -8.14 -35.10
N THR A 6 15.48 -9.02 -34.98
CA THR A 6 14.11 -8.71 -35.34
C THR A 6 13.63 -7.60 -34.41
N THR A 7 13.39 -6.41 -34.94
CA THR A 7 12.59 -5.37 -34.27
C THR A 7 11.27 -6.01 -33.86
N THR A 8 11.04 -6.14 -32.56
CA THR A 8 9.75 -6.58 -32.01
C THR A 8 8.65 -5.72 -32.62
N PRO A 9 7.56 -6.31 -33.16
CA PRO A 9 6.42 -5.54 -33.62
C PRO A 9 5.92 -4.63 -32.49
N HIS A 10 5.81 -3.35 -32.79
CA HIS A 10 5.24 -2.34 -31.90
C HIS A 10 3.72 -2.60 -31.80
N ASP A 11 3.29 -3.19 -30.68
CA ASP A 11 1.88 -3.48 -30.40
C ASP A 11 1.24 -2.27 -29.71
N PRO A 12 0.36 -1.51 -30.39
CA PRO A 12 -0.26 -0.32 -29.82
C PRO A 12 -1.08 -0.62 -28.55
N ALA A 13 -1.65 -1.82 -28.43
CA ALA A 13 -2.42 -2.21 -27.25
C ALA A 13 -1.52 -2.41 -26.02
N ALA A 14 -0.32 -2.95 -26.21
CA ALA A 14 0.67 -3.09 -25.14
C ALA A 14 1.16 -1.72 -24.65
N GLU A 15 1.27 -0.74 -25.55
CA GLU A 15 1.62 0.64 -25.18
C GLU A 15 0.52 1.37 -24.43
N ASP A 16 -0.74 1.18 -24.83
CA ASP A 16 -1.90 1.73 -24.09
C ASP A 16 -1.95 1.17 -22.67
N LEU A 17 -1.72 -0.14 -22.50
CA LEU A 17 -1.68 -0.77 -21.19
C LEU A 17 -0.52 -0.25 -20.34
N GLN A 18 0.65 -0.03 -20.95
CA GLN A 18 1.80 0.54 -20.27
C GLN A 18 1.54 2.00 -19.83
N ARG A 19 0.95 2.83 -20.70
CA ARG A 19 0.50 4.19 -20.35
C ARG A 19 -0.49 4.18 -19.19
N GLN A 20 -1.42 3.23 -19.19
CA GLN A 20 -2.40 3.08 -18.11
C GLN A 20 -1.71 2.69 -16.78
N ARG A 21 -0.74 1.78 -16.81
CA ARG A 21 0.05 1.40 -15.63
C ARG A 21 0.84 2.58 -15.07
N GLU A 22 1.47 3.37 -15.93
CA GLU A 22 2.20 4.58 -15.53
C GLU A 22 1.28 5.62 -14.89
N ALA A 23 0.11 5.87 -15.48
CA ALA A 23 -0.89 6.78 -14.90
C ALA A 23 -1.39 6.30 -13.53
N ILE A 24 -1.64 5.00 -13.37
CA ILE A 24 -2.04 4.38 -12.09
C ILE A 24 -0.93 4.52 -11.06
N ALA A 25 0.33 4.27 -11.43
CA ALA A 25 1.48 4.40 -10.53
C ALA A 25 1.67 5.85 -10.07
N ALA A 26 1.54 6.82 -10.98
CA ALA A 26 1.62 8.24 -10.66
C ALA A 26 0.52 8.66 -9.68
N LEU A 27 -0.75 8.29 -9.95
CA LEU A 27 -1.85 8.58 -9.02
C LEU A 27 -1.65 7.90 -7.65
N GLY A 28 -1.21 6.63 -7.64
CA GLY A 28 -0.91 5.90 -6.41
C GLY A 28 0.19 6.57 -5.57
N HIS A 29 1.19 7.19 -6.22
CA HIS A 29 2.21 7.98 -5.55
C HIS A 29 1.61 9.21 -4.85
N GLU A 30 0.84 10.04 -5.56
CA GLU A 30 0.22 11.25 -5.01
C GLU A 30 -0.75 10.94 -3.86
N LEU A 31 -1.54 9.87 -3.99
CA LEU A 31 -2.45 9.44 -2.92
C LEU A 31 -1.69 9.02 -1.66
N ARG A 32 -0.53 8.38 -1.80
CA ARG A 32 0.30 8.00 -0.66
C ARG A 32 0.89 9.23 0.03
N LEU A 33 1.34 10.24 -0.73
CA LEU A 33 1.78 11.52 -0.18
C LEU A 33 0.65 12.23 0.56
N LEU A 34 -0.57 12.19 0.02
CA LEU A 34 -1.76 12.74 0.68
C LEU A 34 -2.03 12.03 2.01
N VAL A 35 -2.01 10.69 2.03
CA VAL A 35 -2.18 9.90 3.26
C VAL A 35 -1.12 10.27 4.31
N ASP A 36 0.16 10.36 3.92
CA ASP A 36 1.24 10.76 4.82
C ASP A 36 1.05 12.18 5.38
N ALA A 37 0.68 13.14 4.52
CA ALA A 37 0.40 14.51 4.93
C ALA A 37 -0.79 14.59 5.91
N THR A 38 -1.84 13.79 5.71
CA THR A 38 -3.02 13.79 6.60
C THR A 38 -2.70 13.37 8.02
N VAL A 39 -1.74 12.45 8.22
CA VAL A 39 -1.38 11.94 9.55
C VAL A 39 -0.29 12.77 10.23
N ARG A 40 0.49 13.55 9.47
CA ARG A 40 1.61 14.35 9.99
C ARG A 40 1.29 15.83 10.20
N THR A 41 0.20 16.32 9.63
CA THR A 41 -0.09 17.76 9.60
C THR A 41 -1.20 18.13 10.57
N ALA A 42 -0.89 18.97 11.56
CA ALA A 42 -1.89 19.60 12.42
C ALA A 42 -2.59 20.74 11.64
N THR A 43 -3.88 20.55 11.34
CA THR A 43 -4.67 21.43 10.47
C THR A 43 -5.97 21.82 11.15
N SER A 44 -6.50 23.01 10.87
CA SER A 44 -7.79 23.46 11.44
C SER A 44 -8.98 22.63 10.93
N PRO A 45 -10.06 22.50 11.73
CA PRO A 45 -11.27 21.78 11.29
C PRO A 45 -11.85 22.29 9.97
N ASP A 46 -11.89 23.60 9.76
CA ASP A 46 -12.41 24.20 8.52
C ASP A 46 -11.62 23.77 7.28
N THR A 47 -10.30 23.65 7.41
CA THR A 47 -9.45 23.20 6.32
C THR A 47 -9.63 21.70 6.05
N LEU A 48 -9.79 20.89 7.09
CA LEU A 48 -10.10 19.46 6.94
C LEU A 48 -11.44 19.23 6.23
N ASN A 49 -12.45 20.04 6.53
CA ASN A 49 -13.74 19.98 5.85
C ASN A 49 -13.61 20.31 4.36
N ARG A 50 -12.92 21.40 4.01
CA ARG A 50 -12.67 21.75 2.60
C ARG A 50 -11.92 20.65 1.85
N LEU A 51 -10.84 20.13 2.43
CA LEU A 51 -10.08 19.03 1.82
C LEU A 51 -10.93 17.77 1.64
N SER A 52 -11.86 17.50 2.57
CA SER A 52 -12.79 16.37 2.44
C SER A 52 -13.75 16.55 1.26
N ASP A 53 -14.21 17.78 1.02
CA ASP A 53 -15.05 18.10 -0.15
C ASP A 53 -14.25 17.99 -1.45
N ASP A 54 -13.00 18.45 -1.46
CA ASP A 54 -12.09 18.32 -2.61
C ASP A 54 -11.84 16.84 -2.95
N VAL A 55 -11.58 15.99 -1.94
CA VAL A 55 -11.41 14.55 -2.13
C VAL A 55 -12.68 13.89 -2.67
N ARG A 56 -13.87 14.31 -2.22
CA ARG A 56 -15.15 13.84 -2.77
C ARG A 56 -15.29 14.23 -4.24
N ALA A 57 -14.94 15.47 -4.59
CA ALA A 57 -14.98 15.95 -5.96
C ALA A 57 -14.03 15.15 -6.86
N LEU A 58 -12.78 14.92 -6.42
CA LEU A 58 -11.80 14.09 -7.12
C LEU A 58 -12.29 12.64 -7.30
N THR A 59 -12.88 12.06 -6.25
CA THR A 59 -13.46 10.71 -6.32
C THR A 59 -14.58 10.64 -7.36
N GLY A 60 -15.37 11.71 -7.50
CA GLY A 60 -16.40 11.82 -8.53
C GLY A 60 -15.85 11.83 -9.97
N GLN A 61 -14.59 12.22 -10.17
CA GLN A 61 -13.94 12.20 -11.49
C GLN A 61 -13.46 10.80 -11.89
N LEU A 62 -13.24 9.89 -10.94
CA LEU A 62 -12.90 8.49 -11.18
C LEU A 62 -14.14 7.74 -11.70
N THR A 63 -14.44 7.98 -12.97
CA THR A 63 -15.58 7.41 -13.69
C THR A 63 -15.16 6.15 -14.47
N GLY A 64 -16.14 5.31 -14.81
CA GLY A 64 -15.92 4.05 -15.52
C GLY A 64 -16.60 2.86 -14.83
N PRO A 65 -16.59 1.68 -15.46
CA PRO A 65 -17.15 0.47 -14.87
C PRO A 65 -16.41 0.13 -13.58
N ARG A 66 -17.18 -0.07 -12.50
CA ARG A 66 -16.63 -0.61 -11.25
C ARG A 66 -16.38 -2.10 -11.43
N ARG A 67 -15.14 -2.50 -11.18
CA ARG A 67 -14.75 -3.91 -11.14
C ARG A 67 -15.38 -4.59 -9.93
N GLN A 68 -15.76 -5.85 -10.08
CA GLN A 68 -16.13 -6.68 -8.94
C GLN A 68 -14.87 -7.02 -8.13
N PRO A 69 -14.98 -7.27 -6.81
CA PRO A 69 -13.83 -7.62 -5.98
C PRO A 69 -13.06 -8.86 -6.46
N SER A 70 -13.72 -9.76 -7.20
CA SER A 70 -13.12 -10.96 -7.79
C SER A 70 -12.39 -10.73 -9.10
N ASP A 71 -12.56 -9.57 -9.73
CA ASP A 71 -12.03 -9.30 -11.06
C ASP A 71 -10.54 -8.96 -10.98
N LEU A 72 -9.73 -9.70 -11.74
CA LEU A 72 -8.33 -9.34 -11.94
C LEU A 72 -8.27 -8.04 -12.74
N PRO A 73 -7.53 -7.01 -12.28
CA PRO A 73 -7.30 -5.82 -13.08
C PRO A 73 -6.60 -6.19 -14.41
N GLU A 74 -7.04 -5.63 -15.53
CA GLU A 74 -6.38 -5.83 -16.84
C GLU A 74 -4.91 -5.39 -16.83
N VAL A 75 -4.59 -4.43 -15.96
CA VAL A 75 -3.23 -3.92 -15.74
C VAL A 75 -2.34 -4.85 -14.92
N ASP A 76 -2.90 -5.90 -14.31
CA ASP A 76 -2.13 -6.90 -13.56
C ASP A 76 -1.69 -8.05 -14.46
N GLU A 77 -0.53 -8.62 -14.15
CA GLU A 77 -0.05 -9.87 -14.75
C GLU A 77 -0.19 -11.03 -13.75
N PHE A 78 -0.76 -12.16 -14.20
CA PHE A 78 -0.92 -13.37 -13.41
C PHE A 78 -1.00 -14.64 -14.26
N PRO A 79 -0.36 -15.75 -13.84
CA PRO A 79 0.53 -15.90 -12.68
C PRO A 79 1.93 -15.31 -12.89
N GLY A 80 2.43 -14.60 -11.86
CA GLY A 80 3.69 -13.85 -11.95
C GLY A 80 3.54 -12.53 -12.72
N GLY A 81 4.35 -11.53 -12.36
CA GLY A 81 4.30 -10.18 -12.95
C GLY A 81 3.77 -9.10 -12.00
N VAL A 82 3.51 -7.91 -12.54
CA VAL A 82 3.15 -6.73 -11.74
C VAL A 82 1.72 -6.84 -11.20
N ARG A 83 1.56 -6.58 -9.89
CA ARG A 83 0.27 -6.46 -9.20
C ARG A 83 0.03 -5.01 -8.83
N MET A 84 -0.58 -4.23 -9.73
CA MET A 84 -0.66 -2.77 -9.62
C MET A 84 -1.33 -2.30 -8.33
N PHE A 85 -2.36 -3.02 -7.87
CA PHE A 85 -3.15 -2.65 -6.70
C PHE A 85 -2.84 -3.48 -5.43
N SER A 86 -1.76 -4.28 -5.45
CA SER A 86 -1.31 -5.01 -4.26
C SER A 86 -1.06 -4.06 -3.08
N PRO A 87 -1.59 -4.34 -1.87
CA PRO A 87 -1.36 -3.49 -0.70
C PRO A 87 0.06 -3.60 -0.13
N VAL A 88 0.89 -4.53 -0.64
CA VAL A 88 2.26 -4.75 -0.14
C VAL A 88 3.29 -4.18 -1.10
N THR A 89 3.08 -4.36 -2.41
CA THR A 89 4.09 -4.05 -3.45
C THR A 89 3.52 -3.26 -4.62
N GLY A 90 2.22 -2.98 -4.63
CA GLY A 90 1.54 -2.41 -5.79
C GLY A 90 1.84 -0.92 -5.95
N PRO A 91 2.41 -0.46 -7.07
CA PRO A 91 2.74 0.95 -7.28
C PRO A 91 1.48 1.84 -7.34
N GLY A 92 0.34 1.30 -7.77
CA GLY A 92 -0.95 1.99 -7.80
C GLY A 92 -1.69 1.98 -6.46
N SER A 93 -1.23 1.21 -5.48
CA SER A 93 -1.88 1.16 -4.17
C SER A 93 -1.43 2.34 -3.32
N PRO A 94 -2.34 3.12 -2.71
CA PRO A 94 -1.97 4.16 -1.75
C PRO A 94 -1.49 3.59 -0.41
N LEU A 95 -1.75 2.30 -0.15
CA LEU A 95 -1.41 1.62 1.10
C LEU A 95 -0.06 0.90 1.05
N ALA A 96 0.43 0.58 -0.14
CA ALA A 96 1.72 -0.09 -0.24
C ALA A 96 2.82 0.82 0.33
N PRO A 97 3.84 0.32 1.03
CA PRO A 97 5.01 1.11 1.34
C PRO A 97 5.71 1.63 0.06
N PRO A 98 6.52 2.71 0.12
CA PRO A 98 7.35 3.18 -0.99
C PRO A 98 8.52 2.21 -1.25
N MET A 99 8.19 0.99 -1.64
CA MET A 99 9.11 -0.11 -1.81
C MET A 99 9.62 -0.17 -3.25
N GLN A 100 10.93 -0.25 -3.43
CA GLN A 100 11.56 -0.59 -4.70
C GLN A 100 11.91 -2.07 -4.70
N VAL A 101 11.42 -2.82 -5.68
CA VAL A 101 11.69 -4.25 -5.82
C VAL A 101 12.62 -4.48 -7.01
N ARG A 102 13.69 -5.25 -6.83
CA ARG A 102 14.63 -5.63 -7.88
C ARG A 102 14.97 -7.11 -7.80
N ALA A 103 15.12 -7.75 -8.95
CA ALA A 103 15.63 -9.12 -9.03
C ALA A 103 17.15 -9.12 -8.84
N VAL A 104 17.67 -10.01 -7.99
CA VAL A 104 19.09 -10.13 -7.67
C VAL A 104 19.45 -11.62 -7.60
N HIS A 105 20.24 -12.12 -8.57
CA HIS A 105 20.73 -13.51 -8.61
C HIS A 105 19.67 -14.62 -8.47
N GLY A 106 18.46 -14.41 -9.02
CA GLY A 106 17.36 -15.37 -8.90
C GLY A 106 16.48 -15.18 -7.67
N ASP A 107 16.86 -14.27 -6.76
CA ASP A 107 16.06 -13.82 -5.64
C ASP A 107 15.39 -12.46 -5.92
N VAL A 108 14.47 -12.06 -5.05
CA VAL A 108 13.79 -10.76 -5.08
C VAL A 108 14.21 -9.95 -3.85
N MET A 109 14.79 -8.77 -4.07
CA MET A 109 15.15 -7.83 -3.02
C MET A 109 14.20 -6.63 -3.04
N GLY A 110 13.51 -6.39 -1.92
CA GLY A 110 12.72 -5.20 -1.68
C GLY A 110 13.46 -4.21 -0.77
N GLN A 111 13.60 -2.96 -1.21
CA GLN A 111 14.12 -1.86 -0.38
C GLN A 111 12.99 -0.90 -0.08
N CYS A 112 12.78 -0.60 1.20
CA CYS A 112 11.79 0.35 1.64
C CYS A 112 12.40 1.25 2.71
N LEU A 113 12.22 2.57 2.56
CA LEU A 113 12.48 3.52 3.63
C LEU A 113 11.20 3.68 4.44
N LEU A 114 11.21 3.12 5.64
CA LEU A 114 10.18 3.39 6.64
C LEU A 114 10.74 4.44 7.58
N GLU A 115 10.02 5.54 7.78
CA GLU A 115 10.45 6.52 8.76
C GLU A 115 10.48 5.91 10.16
N SER A 116 11.56 6.18 10.90
CA SER A 116 11.77 5.53 12.19
C SER A 116 10.67 5.94 13.16
N ILE A 117 9.92 4.96 13.67
CA ILE A 117 9.18 5.13 14.91
C ILE A 117 10.25 5.36 15.99
N PRO A 118 10.20 6.46 16.77
CA PRO A 118 11.07 6.61 17.93
C PRO A 118 10.94 5.36 18.78
N ARG A 119 12.05 4.65 18.97
CA ARG A 119 12.10 3.41 19.74
C ARG A 119 11.46 3.72 21.10
N THR A 120 10.22 3.27 21.31
CA THR A 120 9.55 3.50 22.59
C THR A 120 10.43 2.82 23.62
N THR A 121 10.88 3.60 24.61
CA THR A 121 11.58 3.04 25.75
C THR A 121 10.70 1.91 26.29
N PRO A 122 11.23 0.69 26.52
CA PRO A 122 10.40 -0.39 27.01
C PRO A 122 9.74 0.06 28.30
N LYS A 123 8.40 0.16 28.29
CA LYS A 123 7.60 0.49 29.47
C LYS A 123 8.02 -0.47 30.58
N PRO A 124 8.52 0.01 31.74
CA PRO A 124 8.93 -0.89 32.80
C PRO A 124 7.72 -1.75 33.18
N ARG A 125 7.85 -3.06 33.00
CA ARG A 125 6.85 -4.02 33.49
C ARG A 125 6.82 -3.85 35.01
N ARG A 126 5.76 -3.22 35.54
CA ARG A 126 5.44 -3.37 36.96
C ARG A 126 5.18 -4.85 37.18
N ARG A 127 6.14 -5.54 37.81
CA ARG A 127 5.96 -6.86 38.41
C ARG A 127 4.86 -6.67 39.45
N ARG A 128 3.63 -7.10 39.15
CA ARG A 128 2.65 -7.34 40.21
C ARG A 128 3.08 -8.63 40.88
N GLU A 129 3.83 -8.52 41.97
CA GLU A 129 3.94 -9.56 42.98
C GLU A 129 2.54 -9.66 43.61
N GLY A 130 1.69 -10.53 43.05
CA GLY A 130 0.42 -10.88 43.65
C GLY A 130 0.66 -12.11 44.51
N ASP A 131 0.76 -11.92 45.81
CA ASP A 131 0.73 -13.00 46.79
C ASP A 131 -0.66 -13.65 46.71
N PHE A 132 -0.72 -14.86 46.16
CA PHE A 132 -1.96 -15.57 45.90
C PHE A 132 -2.24 -16.53 47.07
N THR A 133 -2.57 -15.97 48.24
CA THR A 133 -3.14 -16.78 49.33
C THR A 133 -4.60 -17.08 48.99
N ARG A 134 -4.86 -18.23 48.36
CA ARG A 134 -6.22 -18.78 48.28
C ARG A 134 -6.64 -19.21 49.68
N HIS A 135 -7.55 -18.46 50.30
CA HIS A 135 -8.43 -19.05 51.30
C HIS A 135 -9.45 -19.95 50.58
N LEU A 136 -9.38 -21.25 50.88
CA LEU A 136 -10.46 -22.18 50.54
C LEU A 136 -11.67 -21.83 51.42
N PRO A 137 -12.87 -21.62 50.85
CA PRO A 137 -14.07 -21.52 51.66
C PRO A 137 -14.45 -22.90 52.20
N THR A 138 -14.49 -23.00 53.53
CA THR A 138 -15.12 -24.08 54.28
C THR A 138 -16.63 -24.08 54.02
N THR A 139 -17.22 -25.28 54.12
CA THR A 139 -18.65 -25.65 54.16
C THR A 139 -19.34 -26.04 52.84
N TRP A 140 -19.58 -27.35 52.73
CA TRP A 140 -20.77 -27.95 52.12
C TRP A 140 -21.47 -28.75 53.22
N GLN A 141 -22.77 -28.48 53.45
CA GLN A 141 -23.70 -29.46 54.01
C GLN A 141 -24.28 -30.27 52.84
#